data_AF-A0A9E2UXR3-F1
#
_entry.id   AF-A0A9E2UXR3-F1
#
_cell.length_a   1.000
_cell.length_b   1.000
_cell.length_c   1.000
_cell.angle_alpha   90.00
_cell.angle_beta   90.00
_cell.angle_gamma   90.00
#
_symmetry.space_group_name_H-M   'P 1'
#
loop_
_entity.id
_entity.type
_entity.pdbx_description
1 polymer ?
#
loop_
_entity_poly.entity_id
_entity_poly.type
_entity_poly.pdbx_seq_one_letter_code
_entity_poly.pdbx_strand_id
1 'polypeptide(L)' 'MLHQKVNYLHQNPVRIGVVERPEDWVYSSARDYAGGKGLIELDALA' A
#
# COMPACT_ATOMS: atom_id res chain seq x y z
N MET A 1 8.65 4.03 14.05
CA MET A 1 7.61 5.08 13.92
C MET A 1 7.08 5.22 12.49
N LEU A 2 7.95 5.30 11.46
CA LEU A 2 7.50 5.40 10.06
C LEU A 2 6.75 4.15 9.55
N HIS A 3 7.32 2.95 9.75
CA HIS A 3 6.71 1.69 9.34
C HIS A 3 5.29 1.49 9.90
N GLN A 4 5.03 1.89 11.14
CA GLN A 4 3.69 1.82 11.73
C GLN A 4 2.68 2.68 10.96
N LYS A 5 3.07 3.89 10.55
CA LYS A 5 2.21 4.80 9.78
C LYS A 5 1.97 4.27 8.36
N VAL A 6 3.01 3.73 7.72
CA VAL A 6 2.90 3.08 6.39
C VAL A 6 1.94 1.90 6.46
N ASN A 7 2.10 1.03 7.45
CA ASN A 7 1.20 -0.12 7.66
C ASN A 7 -0.24 0.34 7.93
N TYR A 8 -0.44 1.43 8.69
CA TYR A 8 -1.77 1.99 8.91
C TYR A 8 -2.40 2.45 7.59
N LEU A 9 -1.64 3.18 6.76
CA LEU A 9 -2.09 3.68 5.46
C LEU A 9 -2.48 2.52 4.51
N HIS A 10 -1.63 1.50 4.38
CA HIS A 10 -1.90 0.33 3.53
C HIS A 10 -3.13 -0.45 3.98
N GLN A 11 -3.37 -0.53 5.30
CA GLN A 11 -4.51 -1.25 5.86
C GLN A 11 -5.81 -0.43 5.88
N ASN A 12 -5.77 0.88 5.63
CA ASN A 12 -6.95 1.72 5.70
C ASN A 12 -8.07 1.27 4.74
N PRO A 13 -7.81 0.99 3.45
CA PRO A 13 -8.82 0.49 2.51
C PRO A 13 -9.52 -0.81 2.97
N VAL A 14 -8.80 -1.68 3.69
CA VAL A 14 -9.34 -2.91 4.27
C VAL A 14 -10.23 -2.59 5.47
N ARG A 15 -9.78 -1.71 6.38
CA ARG A 15 -10.54 -1.33 7.58
C ARG A 15 -11.88 -0.69 7.27
N ILE A 16 -11.97 0.06 6.16
CA ILE A 16 -13.22 0.68 5.71
C ILE A 16 -14.05 -0.23 4.80
N GLY A 17 -13.58 -1.46 4.52
CA GLY A 17 -14.31 -2.48 3.76
C GLY A 17 -14.38 -2.24 2.25
N VAL A 18 -13.45 -1.46 1.68
CA VAL A 18 -13.42 -1.20 0.23
C VAL A 18 -12.73 -2.32 -0.55
N VAL A 19 -11.75 -2.98 0.07
CA VAL A 19 -11.03 -4.13 -0.51
C VAL A 19 -10.75 -5.18 0.57
N GLU A 20 -10.55 -6.43 0.16
CA GLU A 20 -10.22 -7.52 1.10
C GLU A 20 -8.74 -7.56 1.48
N ARG A 21 -7.85 -7.12 0.57
CA ARG A 21 -6.39 -7.09 0.81
C ARG A 21 -5.82 -5.70 0.54
N PRO A 22 -4.78 -5.26 1.27
CA PRO A 22 -4.15 -3.95 1.06
C PRO A 22 -3.70 -3.68 -0.39
N GLU A 23 -3.11 -4.69 -1.03
CA GLU A 23 -2.55 -4.63 -2.39
C GLU A 23 -3.62 -4.57 -3.50
N ASP A 24 -4.88 -4.84 -3.18
CA ASP A 24 -5.99 -4.73 -4.13
C ASP A 24 -6.44 -3.26 -4.29
N TRP A 25 -6.09 -2.37 -3.36
CA TRP A 25 -6.35 -0.94 -3.49
C TRP A 25 -5.34 -0.27 -4.43
N VAL A 26 -5.74 -0.10 -5.70
CA VAL A 26 -4.87 0.36 -6.79
C VAL A 26 -4.28 1.76 -6.58
N TYR A 27 -4.88 2.60 -5.74
CA TYR A 27 -4.40 3.95 -5.42
C TYR A 27 -3.52 3.99 -4.16
N SER A 28 -2.76 2.93 -3.91
CA SER A 28 -1.78 2.82 -2.83
C SER A 28 -0.55 2.06 -3.29
N SER A 29 0.59 2.37 -2.66
CA SER A 29 1.85 1.64 -2.84
C SER A 29 1.87 0.26 -2.17
N ALA A 30 0.78 -0.16 -1.51
CA ALA A 30 0.70 -1.48 -0.87
C ALA A 30 1.03 -2.63 -1.85
N ARG A 31 0.65 -2.47 -3.13
CA ARG A 31 0.94 -3.44 -4.19
C ARG A 31 2.44 -3.57 -4.49
N ASP A 32 3.18 -2.47 -4.52
CA ASP A 32 4.64 -2.50 -4.71
C ASP A 32 5.33 -3.22 -3.56
N TYR A 33 4.88 -3.00 -2.32
CA TYR A 33 5.41 -3.68 -1.13
C TYR A 33 5.09 -5.18 -1.12
N ALA A 34 4.04 -5.60 -1.81
CA ALA A 34 3.68 -7.00 -2.01
C ALA A 34 4.42 -7.66 -3.22
N GLY A 35 5.36 -6.96 -3.85
CA GLY A 35 6.10 -7.44 -5.02
C GLY A 35 5.34 -7.33 -6.34
N GLY A 36 4.20 -6.64 -6.35
CA GLY A 36 3.50 -6.26 -7.57
C GLY A 36 4.02 -4.94 -8.15
N LYS A 37 3.31 -4.42 -9.16
CA LYS A 37 3.58 -3.11 -9.76
C LYS A 37 2.40 -2.16 -9.51
N GLY A 38 2.65 -1.06 -8.80
CA GLY A 38 1.69 0.02 -8.57
C GLY A 38 1.43 0.87 -9.81
N LEU A 39 0.49 1.81 -9.69
CA LEU A 39 0.14 2.75 -10.77
C LEU A 39 1.23 3.80 -11.03
N ILE A 40 2.01 4.13 -10.00
CA ILE A 40 3.09 5.12 -10.04
C ILE A 40 4.36 4.39 -9.62
N GLU A 41 5.45 4.60 -10.36
CA GLU A 41 6.75 4.04 -10.04
C GLU A 41 7.30 4.65 -8.74
N LEU A 42 7.84 3.80 -7.86
CA LEU A 42 8.46 4.24 -6.63
C LEU A 42 9.95 4.46 -6.84
N ASP A 43 10.44 5.63 -6.46
CA ASP A 43 11.87 5.89 -6.42
C ASP A 43 12.50 5.15 -5.23
N ALA A 44 13.55 4.38 -5.50
CA ALA A 44 14.42 3.88 -4.46
C ALA A 44 15.20 5.06 -3.87
N LEU A 45 15.20 5.19 -2.54
CA LEU A 45 16.15 6.07 -1.87
C LEU A 45 17.53 5.42 -1.99
N ALA A 46 18.41 6.04 -2.78
CA ALA A 46 19.82 5.66 -2.90
C ALA A 46 20.59 5.97 -1.61
#